data_AF-T1BLW9-F1
#
_entry.id   AF-T1BLW9-F1
#
_cell.length_a   1.000
_cell.length_b   1.000
_cell.length_c   1.000
_cell.angle_alpha   90.00
_cell.angle_beta   90.00
_cell.angle_gamma   90.00
#
_symmetry.space_group_name_H-M   'P 1'
#
loop_
_entity.id
_entity.type
_entity.pdbx_description
1 polymer ?
#
loop_
_entity_poly.entity_id
_entity_poly.type
_entity_poly.pdbx_seq_one_letter_code
_entity_poly.pdbx_strand_id
1 'polypeptide(L)'
;MGSLPYDRVIPGSIHEAHEGVLFIDELPHLGPLQRFILTAMQERRFPISGRNPQSGGASVRVDAVPCDFILVAACNIQDVNRILAPLRSRIAGGGYETLLETAMPDTEGNRRKLVQFCAQEIAVDGRIPPASRGALEEFILEARRRAERTDGQRNALTLRLREMGGLLRAAGDLATVEHAEMIEAAHLREAIRRGRPIEEQIRSRYGSLAGGIRSDSTESQREGMGYYYWNHQEETPPGGPGPSGYG
;
A
#
# COMPACT_ATOMS: atom_id res chain seq x y z
N MET A 1 2.03 -7.76 -47.97
CA MET A 1 0.69 -8.29 -47.63
C MET A 1 0.38 -7.86 -46.20
N GLY A 2 -0.73 -7.15 -45.97
CA GLY A 2 -1.11 -6.68 -44.63
C GLY A 2 -1.92 -7.75 -43.88
N SER A 3 -1.79 -7.80 -42.55
CA SER A 3 -2.60 -8.67 -41.69
C SER A 3 -4.10 -8.37 -41.82
N LEU A 4 -4.97 -9.37 -41.67
CA LEU A 4 -6.40 -9.17 -41.80
C LEU A 4 -6.95 -8.38 -40.60
N PRO A 5 -8.06 -7.65 -40.75
CA PRO A 5 -8.61 -6.81 -39.67
C PRO A 5 -8.85 -7.55 -38.35
N TYR A 6 -9.31 -8.80 -38.40
CA TYR A 6 -9.56 -9.61 -37.19
C TYR A 6 -8.27 -10.08 -36.50
N ASP A 7 -7.17 -10.26 -37.23
CA ASP A 7 -5.85 -10.62 -36.66
C ASP A 7 -5.27 -9.49 -35.79
N ARG A 8 -5.86 -8.29 -35.86
CA ARG A 8 -5.43 -7.09 -35.13
C ARG A 8 -6.29 -6.82 -33.89
N VAL A 9 -7.27 -7.66 -33.60
CA VAL A 9 -8.17 -7.52 -32.46
C VAL A 9 -7.49 -8.11 -31.24
N ILE A 10 -7.22 -7.26 -30.25
CA ILE A 10 -6.61 -7.68 -28.98
C ILE A 10 -7.69 -7.60 -27.89
N PRO A 11 -7.96 -8.70 -27.16
CA PRO A 11 -8.88 -8.66 -26.04
C PRO A 11 -8.34 -7.74 -24.94
N GLY A 12 -9.20 -6.89 -24.39
CA GLY A 12 -8.92 -6.23 -23.12
C GLY A 12 -9.15 -7.16 -21.92
N SER A 13 -8.63 -6.80 -20.75
CA SER A 13 -8.71 -7.62 -19.52
C SER A 13 -10.13 -8.01 -19.09
N ILE A 14 -11.14 -7.20 -19.42
CA ILE A 14 -12.56 -7.55 -19.16
C ILE A 14 -13.01 -8.79 -19.95
N HIS A 15 -12.47 -9.00 -21.15
CA HIS A 15 -12.80 -10.15 -21.99
C HIS A 15 -11.97 -11.37 -21.58
N GLU A 16 -10.70 -11.16 -21.21
CA GLU A 16 -9.84 -12.22 -20.65
C GLU A 16 -10.40 -12.77 -19.34
N ALA A 17 -11.12 -11.94 -18.57
CA ALA A 17 -11.78 -12.32 -17.33
C ALA A 17 -13.16 -12.99 -17.53
N HIS A 18 -13.62 -13.22 -18.76
CA HIS A 18 -14.92 -13.85 -19.02
C HIS A 18 -15.00 -15.24 -18.34
N GLU A 19 -16.10 -15.47 -17.62
CA GLU A 19 -16.35 -16.63 -16.75
C GLU A 19 -15.32 -16.79 -15.62
N GLY A 20 -14.61 -15.71 -15.29
CA GLY A 20 -13.59 -15.66 -14.25
C GLY A 20 -13.72 -14.43 -13.34
N VAL A 21 -12.59 -14.02 -12.77
CA VAL A 21 -12.49 -12.90 -11.84
C VAL A 21 -11.70 -11.77 -12.48
N LEU A 22 -12.28 -10.58 -12.53
CA LEU A 22 -11.58 -9.34 -12.84
C LEU A 22 -11.17 -8.67 -11.53
N PHE A 23 -9.89 -8.75 -11.19
CA PHE A 23 -9.32 -8.04 -10.03
C PHE A 23 -8.80 -6.66 -10.43
N ILE A 24 -9.24 -5.61 -9.73
CA ILE A 24 -8.77 -4.24 -9.94
C ILE A 24 -8.40 -3.65 -8.59
N ASP A 25 -7.10 -3.54 -8.34
CA ASP A 25 -6.60 -2.71 -7.24
C ASP A 25 -6.67 -1.22 -7.63
N GLU A 26 -6.86 -0.38 -6.63
CA GLU A 26 -6.98 1.07 -6.79
C GLU A 26 -8.04 1.50 -7.83
N LEU A 27 -9.23 0.89 -7.80
CA LEU A 27 -10.35 1.17 -8.73
C LEU A 27 -10.56 2.68 -9.02
N PRO A 28 -10.49 3.60 -8.04
CA PRO A 28 -10.66 5.03 -8.31
C PRO A 28 -9.67 5.63 -9.31
N HIS A 29 -8.45 5.10 -9.42
CA HIS A 29 -7.42 5.60 -10.34
C HIS A 29 -7.74 5.31 -11.81
N LEU A 30 -8.71 4.44 -12.12
CA LEU A 30 -9.22 4.27 -13.48
C LEU A 30 -9.94 5.52 -14.04
N GLY A 31 -10.36 6.45 -13.17
CA GLY A 31 -11.00 7.69 -13.58
C GLY A 31 -12.22 7.43 -14.49
N PRO A 32 -12.31 8.05 -15.69
CA PRO A 32 -13.44 7.86 -16.60
C PRO A 32 -13.67 6.41 -17.05
N LEU A 33 -12.64 5.55 -17.01
CA LEU A 33 -12.75 4.15 -17.46
C LEU A 33 -13.70 3.32 -16.59
N GLN A 34 -14.00 3.78 -15.37
CA GLN A 34 -15.00 3.16 -14.49
C GLN A 34 -16.38 3.03 -15.16
N ARG A 35 -16.74 3.96 -16.06
CA ARG A 35 -18.01 3.87 -16.83
C ARG A 35 -18.07 2.63 -17.70
N PHE A 36 -16.94 2.26 -18.32
CA PHE A 36 -16.87 1.08 -19.19
C PHE A 36 -16.95 -0.21 -18.39
N ILE A 37 -16.38 -0.25 -17.17
CA ILE A 37 -16.55 -1.38 -16.25
C ILE A 37 -18.03 -1.56 -15.89
N LEU A 38 -18.73 -0.47 -15.56
CA LEU A 38 -20.17 -0.52 -15.28
C LEU A 38 -20.96 -1.09 -16.47
N THR A 39 -20.71 -0.59 -17.68
CA THR A 39 -21.38 -1.10 -18.89
C THR A 39 -21.06 -2.58 -19.12
N ALA A 40 -19.80 -2.99 -18.99
CA ALA A 40 -19.40 -4.38 -19.15
C ALA A 40 -20.10 -5.30 -18.13
N MET A 41 -20.25 -4.87 -16.87
CA MET A 41 -20.98 -5.62 -15.84
C MET A 41 -22.50 -5.69 -16.09
N GLN A 42 -23.08 -4.68 -16.75
CA GLN A 42 -24.51 -4.65 -17.06
C GLN A 42 -24.84 -5.53 -18.26
N GLU A 43 -24.07 -5.38 -19.34
CA GLU A 43 -24.34 -6.03 -20.62
C GLU A 43 -23.71 -7.43 -20.74
N ARG A 44 -22.73 -7.74 -19.88
CA ARG A 44 -21.90 -8.97 -19.92
C ARG A 44 -21.18 -9.18 -21.26
N ARG A 45 -21.16 -8.14 -22.08
CA ARG A 45 -20.51 -8.05 -23.38
C ARG A 45 -20.01 -6.64 -23.57
N PHE A 46 -18.86 -6.48 -24.22
CA PHE A 46 -18.28 -5.17 -24.48
C PHE A 46 -17.59 -5.17 -25.84
N PRO A 47 -17.74 -4.11 -26.66
CA PRO A 47 -17.10 -4.08 -27.97
C PRO A 47 -15.60 -3.82 -27.87
N ILE A 48 -14.82 -4.46 -28.74
CA ILE A 48 -13.40 -4.13 -28.94
C ILE A 48 -13.30 -3.19 -30.14
N SER A 49 -12.75 -2.00 -29.93
CA SER A 49 -12.52 -1.01 -30.98
C SER A 49 -11.14 -0.36 -30.86
N GLY A 50 -10.57 0.04 -32.00
CA GLY A 50 -9.31 0.77 -32.04
C GLY A 50 -9.43 2.14 -31.37
N ARG A 51 -8.65 2.39 -30.31
CA ARG A 51 -8.68 3.64 -29.54
C ARG A 51 -7.89 4.80 -30.16
N ASN A 52 -6.94 4.50 -31.05
CA ASN A 52 -6.12 5.51 -31.72
C ASN A 52 -6.65 5.76 -33.14
N PRO A 53 -7.25 6.94 -33.43
CA PRO A 53 -7.78 7.27 -34.76
C PRO A 53 -6.73 7.27 -35.87
N GLN A 54 -5.46 7.48 -35.54
CA GLN A 54 -4.34 7.48 -36.49
C GLN A 54 -3.77 6.06 -36.75
N SER A 55 -4.26 5.05 -36.03
CA SER A 55 -3.82 3.66 -36.25
C SER A 55 -4.63 2.99 -37.35
N GLY A 56 -3.99 2.12 -38.14
CA GLY A 56 -4.69 1.26 -39.11
C GLY A 56 -5.65 0.23 -38.48
N GLY A 57 -5.81 0.22 -37.16
CA GLY A 57 -6.81 -0.54 -36.41
C GLY A 57 -8.03 0.28 -35.99
N ALA A 58 -8.05 1.60 -36.22
CA ALA A 58 -9.17 2.48 -35.88
C ALA A 58 -10.48 2.10 -36.58
N SER A 59 -10.38 1.48 -37.77
CA SER A 59 -11.52 1.02 -38.56
C SER A 59 -12.03 -0.36 -38.15
N VAL A 60 -11.39 -1.03 -37.19
CA VAL A 60 -11.77 -2.38 -36.75
C VAL A 60 -12.57 -2.27 -35.46
N ARG A 61 -13.79 -2.81 -35.50
CA ARG A 61 -14.68 -2.93 -34.36
C ARG A 61 -15.29 -4.33 -34.36
N VAL A 62 -15.18 -5.01 -33.22
CA VAL A 62 -15.85 -6.28 -32.96
C VAL A 62 -16.89 -6.01 -31.88
N ASP A 63 -18.15 -6.18 -32.24
CA ASP A 63 -19.26 -5.98 -31.31
C ASP A 63 -19.50 -7.22 -30.45
N ALA A 64 -20.16 -7.01 -29.32
CA ALA A 64 -20.71 -8.07 -28.47
C ALA A 64 -19.69 -9.14 -28.01
N VAL A 65 -18.43 -8.76 -27.75
CA VAL A 65 -17.42 -9.69 -27.22
C VAL A 65 -17.76 -10.04 -25.77
N PRO A 66 -17.85 -11.33 -25.39
CA PRO A 66 -18.21 -11.74 -24.03
C PRO A 66 -17.25 -11.21 -22.97
N CYS A 67 -17.81 -10.77 -21.84
CA CYS A 67 -17.08 -10.31 -20.65
C CYS A 67 -17.93 -10.48 -19.39
N ASP A 68 -18.53 -11.66 -19.20
CA ASP A 68 -19.27 -12.00 -17.97
C ASP A 68 -18.26 -12.37 -16.86
N PHE A 69 -17.84 -11.41 -16.05
CA PHE A 69 -16.84 -11.61 -14.98
C PHE A 69 -17.38 -11.27 -13.60
N ILE A 70 -16.78 -11.85 -12.56
CA ILE A 70 -16.94 -11.41 -11.18
C ILE A 70 -15.93 -10.29 -10.91
N LEU A 71 -16.41 -9.09 -10.57
CA LEU A 71 -15.54 -7.97 -10.20
C LEU A 71 -15.10 -8.10 -8.74
N VAL A 72 -13.79 -8.11 -8.50
CA VAL A 72 -13.19 -7.90 -7.19
C VAL A 72 -12.38 -6.61 -7.25
N ALA A 73 -12.90 -5.56 -6.62
CA ALA A 73 -12.26 -4.24 -6.63
C ALA A 73 -11.73 -3.89 -5.24
N ALA A 74 -10.55 -3.28 -5.19
CA ALA A 74 -9.95 -2.76 -3.98
C ALA A 74 -9.68 -1.26 -4.13
N CYS A 75 -9.69 -0.55 -3.00
CA CYS A 75 -9.26 0.84 -2.91
C CYS A 75 -8.91 1.19 -1.47
N ASN A 76 -8.16 2.26 -1.30
CA ASN A 76 -7.91 2.83 0.01
C ASN A 76 -9.11 3.67 0.48
N ILE A 77 -9.25 3.81 1.80
CA ILE A 77 -10.37 4.53 2.43
C ILE A 77 -10.47 5.97 1.92
N GLN A 78 -9.34 6.67 1.74
CA GLN A 78 -9.35 8.06 1.27
C GLN A 78 -9.87 8.23 -0.16
N ASP A 79 -9.89 7.17 -0.97
CA ASP A 79 -10.25 7.21 -2.38
C ASP A 79 -11.67 6.69 -2.65
N VAL A 80 -12.41 6.24 -1.62
CA VAL A 80 -13.77 5.69 -1.76
C VAL A 80 -14.73 6.68 -2.41
N ASN A 81 -14.60 7.98 -2.10
CA ASN A 81 -15.41 9.04 -2.68
C ASN A 81 -15.13 9.31 -4.17
N ARG A 82 -14.04 8.75 -4.73
CA ARG A 82 -13.65 8.88 -6.14
C ARG A 82 -14.18 7.72 -7.00
N ILE A 83 -14.84 6.74 -6.39
CA ILE A 83 -15.59 5.71 -7.13
C ILE A 83 -16.82 6.36 -7.76
N LEU A 84 -17.02 6.13 -9.05
CA LEU A 84 -18.19 6.60 -9.79
C LEU A 84 -19.48 6.12 -9.10
N ALA A 85 -20.34 7.05 -8.69
CA ALA A 85 -21.53 6.75 -7.90
C ALA A 85 -22.43 5.65 -8.50
N PRO A 86 -22.73 5.63 -9.82
CA PRO A 86 -23.40 4.51 -10.48
C PRO A 86 -22.71 3.15 -10.32
N LEU A 87 -21.38 3.10 -10.44
CA LEU A 87 -20.62 1.85 -10.27
C LEU A 87 -20.66 1.38 -8.82
N ARG A 88 -20.43 2.28 -7.86
CA ARG A 88 -20.52 1.94 -6.43
C ARG A 88 -21.92 1.47 -6.06
N SER A 89 -22.97 2.13 -6.55
CA SER A 89 -24.36 1.73 -6.32
C SER A 89 -24.63 0.32 -6.88
N ARG A 90 -24.07 -0.03 -8.04
CA ARG A 90 -24.16 -1.39 -8.59
C ARG A 90 -23.47 -2.42 -7.72
N ILE A 91 -22.28 -2.11 -7.19
CA ILE A 91 -21.53 -2.99 -6.29
C ILE A 91 -22.30 -3.19 -4.97
N ALA A 92 -22.76 -2.10 -4.34
CA ALA A 92 -23.49 -2.15 -3.08
C ALA A 92 -24.87 -2.83 -3.20
N GLY A 93 -25.55 -2.64 -4.34
CA GLY A 93 -26.87 -3.24 -4.58
C GLY A 93 -26.85 -4.70 -5.04
N GLY A 94 -25.72 -5.17 -5.60
CA GLY A 94 -25.60 -6.51 -6.19
C GLY A 94 -24.46 -7.36 -5.63
N GLY A 95 -23.75 -6.89 -4.61
CA GLY A 95 -22.56 -7.54 -4.07
C GLY A 95 -22.29 -7.12 -2.62
N TYR A 96 -21.01 -7.07 -2.25
CA TYR A 96 -20.57 -6.83 -0.88
C TYR A 96 -19.49 -5.74 -0.85
N GLU A 97 -19.58 -4.84 0.14
CA GLU A 97 -18.48 -3.94 0.50
C GLU A 97 -17.85 -4.49 1.80
N THR A 98 -16.52 -4.60 1.85
CA THR A 98 -15.80 -5.12 3.02
C THR A 98 -14.66 -4.20 3.39
N LEU A 99 -14.67 -3.74 4.65
CA LEU A 99 -13.54 -3.04 5.24
C LEU A 99 -12.58 -4.07 5.84
N LEU A 100 -11.31 -4.04 5.43
CA LEU A 100 -10.31 -4.97 5.93
C LEU A 100 -9.84 -4.53 7.32
N GLU A 101 -9.78 -5.49 8.25
CA GLU A 101 -9.24 -5.30 9.58
C GLU A 101 -7.73 -5.10 9.54
N THR A 102 -7.20 -4.22 10.38
CA THR A 102 -5.75 -3.97 10.49
C THR A 102 -5.08 -4.80 11.58
N ALA A 103 -5.86 -5.45 12.46
CA ALA A 103 -5.36 -6.33 13.50
C ALA A 103 -6.36 -7.46 13.78
N MET A 104 -5.88 -8.55 14.39
CA MET A 104 -6.69 -9.68 14.85
C MET A 104 -6.44 -9.97 16.33
N PRO A 105 -7.39 -10.59 17.06
CA PRO A 105 -7.19 -10.94 18.46
C PRO A 105 -5.97 -11.85 18.68
N ASP A 106 -5.19 -11.59 19.73
CA ASP A 106 -4.04 -12.40 20.09
C ASP A 106 -4.47 -13.69 20.80
N THR A 107 -4.85 -14.69 20.00
CA THR A 107 -5.24 -16.04 20.44
C THR A 107 -4.24 -17.07 19.96
N GLU A 108 -4.19 -18.24 20.60
CA GLU A 108 -3.31 -19.33 20.16
C GLU A 108 -3.58 -19.74 18.70
N GLY A 109 -4.85 -19.78 18.28
CA GLY A 109 -5.23 -20.07 16.89
C GLY A 109 -4.67 -19.05 15.90
N ASN A 110 -4.73 -17.76 16.23
CA ASN A 110 -4.19 -16.70 15.37
C ASN A 110 -2.65 -16.66 15.37
N ARG A 111 -2.00 -17.01 16.48
CA ARG A 111 -0.54 -17.22 16.51
C ARG A 111 -0.12 -18.35 15.57
N ARG A 112 -0.84 -19.47 15.56
CA ARG A 112 -0.59 -20.58 14.62
C ARG A 112 -0.77 -20.14 13.17
N LYS A 113 -1.74 -19.28 12.87
CA LYS A 113 -1.89 -18.67 11.53
C LYS A 113 -0.70 -17.80 11.14
N LEU A 114 -0.11 -17.03 12.07
CA LEU A 114 1.13 -16.29 11.79
C LEU A 114 2.32 -17.21 11.54
N VAL A 115 2.42 -18.33 12.25
CA VAL A 115 3.44 -19.34 11.96
C VAL A 115 3.25 -19.94 10.57
N GLN A 116 2.01 -20.27 10.19
CA GLN A 116 1.67 -20.73 8.84
C GLN A 116 2.02 -19.66 7.79
N PHE A 117 1.71 -18.40 8.05
CA PHE A 117 2.09 -17.28 7.19
C PHE A 117 3.60 -17.22 6.98
N CYS A 118 4.42 -17.33 8.04
CA CYS A 118 5.88 -17.35 7.91
C CYS A 118 6.35 -18.52 7.02
N ALA A 119 5.80 -19.72 7.21
CA ALA A 119 6.14 -20.88 6.40
C ALA A 119 5.78 -20.68 4.92
N GLN A 120 4.63 -20.06 4.65
CA GLN A 120 4.19 -19.72 3.29
C GLN A 120 5.10 -18.67 2.65
N GLU A 121 5.44 -17.60 3.37
CA GLU A 121 6.34 -16.55 2.85
C GLU A 121 7.73 -17.10 2.53
N ILE A 122 8.30 -17.96 3.40
CA ILE A 122 9.59 -18.63 3.14
C ILE A 122 9.49 -19.54 1.92
N ALA A 123 8.42 -20.33 1.81
CA ALA A 123 8.23 -21.23 0.67
C ALA A 123 8.05 -20.50 -0.67
N VAL A 124 7.34 -19.36 -0.65
CA VAL A 124 7.13 -18.52 -1.84
C VAL A 124 8.41 -17.79 -2.24
N ASP A 125 9.19 -17.32 -1.27
CA ASP A 125 10.47 -16.64 -1.53
C ASP A 125 11.52 -17.60 -2.12
N GLY A 126 11.65 -18.79 -1.53
CA GLY A 126 12.49 -19.88 -2.00
C GLY A 126 14.00 -19.66 -1.88
N ARG A 127 14.46 -18.53 -1.31
CA ARG A 127 15.88 -18.19 -1.19
C ARG A 127 16.36 -18.09 0.25
N ILE A 128 15.49 -17.70 1.17
CA ILE A 128 15.80 -17.60 2.59
C ILE A 128 15.67 -18.96 3.32
N PRO A 129 16.47 -19.22 4.37
CA PRO A 129 16.38 -20.48 5.11
C PRO A 129 15.10 -20.57 5.97
N PRO A 130 14.74 -21.78 6.46
CA PRO A 130 13.64 -21.96 7.40
C PRO A 130 13.82 -21.16 8.69
N ALA A 131 12.72 -20.82 9.37
CA ALA A 131 12.76 -20.09 10.64
C ALA A 131 12.75 -21.04 11.86
N SER A 132 13.59 -20.74 12.83
CA SER A 132 13.61 -21.45 14.12
C SER A 132 12.39 -21.09 14.97
N ARG A 133 12.10 -21.90 15.99
CA ARG A 133 11.03 -21.62 16.96
C ARG A 133 11.23 -20.26 17.64
N GLY A 134 12.48 -19.90 17.98
CA GLY A 134 12.80 -18.62 18.59
C GLY A 134 12.54 -17.43 17.65
N ALA A 135 12.85 -17.58 16.36
CA ALA A 135 12.51 -16.56 15.37
C ALA A 135 11.00 -16.36 15.22
N LEU A 136 10.22 -17.43 15.21
CA LEU A 136 8.76 -17.36 15.13
C LEU A 136 8.14 -16.69 16.37
N GLU A 137 8.67 -16.97 17.57
CA GLU A 137 8.25 -16.31 18.80
C GLU A 137 8.54 -14.81 18.78
N GLU A 138 9.75 -14.41 18.33
CA GLU A 138 10.11 -12.99 18.15
C GLU A 138 9.24 -12.30 17.09
N PHE A 139 8.92 -13.01 16.00
CA PHE A 139 8.03 -12.52 14.94
C PHE A 139 6.61 -12.24 15.47
N ILE A 140 6.04 -13.17 16.26
CA ILE A 140 4.73 -12.97 16.91
C ILE A 140 4.78 -11.81 17.90
N LEU A 141 5.85 -11.69 18.67
CA LEU A 141 6.03 -10.57 19.60
C LEU A 141 6.09 -9.22 18.85
N GLU A 142 6.77 -9.17 17.71
CA GLU A 142 6.77 -7.99 16.85
C GLU A 142 5.39 -7.71 16.24
N ALA A 143 4.65 -8.74 15.81
CA ALA A 143 3.28 -8.57 15.33
C ALA A 143 2.36 -7.96 16.40
N ARG A 144 2.54 -8.35 17.67
CA ARG A 144 1.83 -7.75 18.82
C ARG A 144 2.26 -6.30 19.04
N ARG A 145 3.56 -6.01 19.02
CA ARG A 145 4.09 -4.63 19.19
C ARG A 145 3.55 -3.69 18.11
N ARG A 146 3.46 -4.14 16.86
CA ARG A 146 2.90 -3.35 15.75
C ARG A 146 1.39 -3.14 15.88
N ALA A 147 0.65 -4.15 16.33
CA ALA A 147 -0.79 -3.99 16.59
C ALA A 147 -1.04 -2.87 17.60
N GLU A 148 -0.25 -2.81 18.68
CA GLU A 148 -0.39 -1.76 19.69
C GLU A 148 0.10 -0.39 19.19
N ARG A 149 1.31 -0.32 18.62
CA ARG A 149 1.95 0.95 18.24
C ARG A 149 1.35 1.60 16.99
N THR A 150 1.00 0.79 16.00
CA THR A 150 0.57 1.27 14.67
C THR A 150 -0.94 1.22 14.53
N ASP A 151 -1.57 0.13 14.96
CA ASP A 151 -3.01 -0.09 14.78
C ASP A 151 -3.83 0.37 16.00
N GLY A 152 -3.16 0.72 17.12
CA GLY A 152 -3.80 1.18 18.35
C GLY A 152 -4.55 0.09 19.11
N GLN A 153 -4.30 -1.19 18.81
CA GLN A 153 -5.03 -2.33 19.33
C GLN A 153 -4.18 -3.11 20.35
N ARG A 154 -4.66 -3.18 21.60
CA ARG A 154 -4.04 -4.01 22.65
C ARG A 154 -4.54 -5.44 22.57
N ASN A 155 -3.72 -6.39 23.05
CA ASN A 155 -4.02 -7.83 23.01
C ASN A 155 -4.38 -8.33 21.60
N ALA A 156 -3.73 -7.75 20.59
CA ALA A 156 -3.96 -8.04 19.18
C ALA A 156 -2.64 -8.31 18.45
N LEU A 157 -2.75 -8.84 17.24
CA LEU A 157 -1.65 -9.12 16.31
C LEU A 157 -1.95 -8.36 15.01
N THR A 158 -0.96 -7.67 14.45
CA THR A 158 -1.18 -6.87 13.24
C THR A 158 -1.50 -7.76 12.04
N LEU A 159 -2.39 -7.28 11.17
CA LEU A 159 -2.72 -7.87 9.86
C LEU A 159 -2.03 -7.12 8.72
N ARG A 160 -1.06 -6.24 9.01
CA ARG A 160 -0.16 -5.63 8.02
C ARG A 160 0.87 -6.65 7.51
N LEU A 161 0.37 -7.75 6.96
CA LEU A 161 1.14 -8.94 6.61
C LEU A 161 2.21 -8.66 5.55
N ARG A 162 1.98 -7.69 4.65
CA ARG A 162 3.01 -7.25 3.69
C ARG A 162 4.26 -6.71 4.38
N GLU A 163 4.09 -5.89 5.41
CA GLU A 163 5.21 -5.32 6.18
C GLU A 163 5.88 -6.40 7.04
N MET A 164 5.09 -7.31 7.62
CA MET A 164 5.59 -8.43 8.40
C MET A 164 6.38 -9.43 7.52
N GLY A 165 5.90 -9.75 6.32
CA GLY A 165 6.62 -10.57 5.35
C GLY A 165 7.92 -9.90 4.88
N GLY A 166 7.91 -8.57 4.71
CA GLY A 166 9.12 -7.79 4.45
C GLY A 166 10.17 -7.91 5.57
N LEU A 167 9.72 -7.89 6.83
CA LEU A 167 10.59 -8.13 7.98
C LEU A 167 11.19 -9.54 7.97
N LEU A 168 10.37 -10.56 7.68
CA LEU A 168 10.84 -11.95 7.63
C LEU A 168 11.89 -12.16 6.54
N ARG A 169 11.65 -11.60 5.34
CA ARG A 169 12.63 -11.63 4.24
C ARG A 169 13.94 -10.96 4.61
N ALA A 170 13.88 -9.75 5.19
CA ALA A 170 15.08 -9.04 5.62
C ALA A 170 15.89 -9.84 6.66
N ALA A 171 15.22 -10.54 7.59
CA ALA A 171 15.91 -11.41 8.52
C ALA A 171 16.47 -12.68 7.86
N GLY A 172 15.77 -13.21 6.86
CA GLY A 172 16.26 -14.30 6.02
C GLY A 172 17.50 -13.93 5.22
N ASP A 173 17.55 -12.72 4.67
CA ASP A 173 18.73 -12.19 3.97
C ASP A 173 19.93 -12.10 4.92
N LEU A 174 19.72 -11.64 6.16
CA LEU A 174 20.78 -11.61 7.18
C LEU A 174 21.29 -13.02 7.48
N ALA A 175 20.38 -13.98 7.68
CA ALA A 175 20.74 -15.38 7.92
C ALA A 175 21.57 -15.96 6.76
N THR A 176 21.17 -15.69 5.51
CA THR A 176 21.88 -16.13 4.31
C THR A 176 23.29 -15.53 4.22
N VAL A 177 23.44 -14.23 4.52
CA VAL A 177 24.75 -13.55 4.54
C VAL A 177 25.65 -14.13 5.62
N GLU A 178 25.10 -14.50 6.76
CA GLU A 178 25.83 -15.14 7.87
C GLU A 178 26.04 -16.66 7.66
N HIS A 179 25.59 -17.21 6.52
CA HIS A 179 25.62 -18.64 6.21
C HIS A 179 24.94 -19.51 7.29
N ALA A 180 23.92 -18.97 7.96
CA ALA A 180 23.14 -19.68 8.96
C ALA A 180 22.16 -20.66 8.29
N GLU A 181 22.00 -21.86 8.86
CA GLU A 181 21.06 -22.88 8.37
C GLU A 181 19.60 -22.50 8.60
N MET A 182 19.32 -21.62 9.57
CA MET A 182 17.99 -21.17 9.94
C MET A 182 17.98 -19.68 10.29
N ILE A 183 16.81 -19.06 10.11
CA ILE A 183 16.52 -17.73 10.66
C ILE A 183 16.35 -17.87 12.17
N GLU A 184 17.20 -17.21 12.94
CA GLU A 184 17.14 -17.15 14.40
C GLU A 184 16.55 -15.82 14.91
N ALA A 185 16.19 -15.79 16.19
CA ALA A 185 15.64 -14.59 16.84
C ALA A 185 16.56 -13.36 16.72
N ALA A 186 17.88 -13.57 16.68
CA ALA A 186 18.86 -12.51 16.49
C ALA A 186 18.71 -11.81 15.14
N HIS A 187 18.52 -12.56 14.05
CA HIS A 187 18.31 -11.99 12.72
C HIS A 187 17.02 -11.18 12.66
N LEU A 188 15.94 -11.64 13.31
CA LEU A 188 14.68 -10.88 13.41
C LEU A 188 14.88 -9.56 14.13
N ARG A 189 15.53 -9.55 15.30
CA ARG A 189 15.78 -8.32 16.06
C ARG A 189 16.64 -7.34 15.29
N GLU A 190 17.63 -7.84 14.57
CA GLU A 190 18.47 -7.01 13.71
C GLU A 190 17.67 -6.43 12.54
N ALA A 191 16.84 -7.24 11.88
CA ALA A 191 15.95 -6.79 10.81
C ALA A 191 14.94 -5.75 11.31
N ILE A 192 14.37 -5.91 12.51
CA ILE A 192 13.49 -4.90 13.14
C ILE A 192 14.25 -3.59 13.36
N ARG A 193 15.51 -3.66 13.83
CA ARG A 193 16.34 -2.48 14.08
C ARG A 193 16.67 -1.73 12.79
N ARG A 194 17.00 -2.46 11.72
CA ARG A 194 17.35 -1.89 10.40
C ARG A 194 16.13 -1.40 9.63
N GLY A 195 14.98 -2.04 9.80
CA GLY A 195 13.72 -1.72 9.11
C GLY A 195 12.96 -0.53 9.68
N ARG A 196 13.56 0.27 10.57
CA ARG A 196 12.92 1.48 11.12
C ARG A 196 12.75 2.52 10.01
N PRO A 197 11.59 3.23 9.91
CA PRO A 197 11.40 4.30 8.95
C PRO A 197 12.49 5.36 9.03
N ILE A 198 12.78 6.03 7.91
CA ILE A 198 13.85 7.03 7.86
C ILE A 198 13.60 8.17 8.86
N GLU A 199 12.35 8.55 9.07
CA GLU A 199 11.94 9.56 10.05
C GLU A 199 12.31 9.14 11.48
N GLU A 200 12.16 7.86 11.79
CA GLU A 200 12.51 7.28 13.09
C GLU A 200 14.03 7.17 13.25
N GLN A 201 14.75 6.81 12.18
CA GLN A 201 16.21 6.80 12.16
C GLN A 201 16.78 8.21 12.36
N ILE A 202 16.23 9.20 11.66
CA ILE A 202 16.60 10.61 11.79
C ILE A 202 16.32 11.10 13.20
N ARG A 203 15.15 10.77 13.78
CA ARG A 203 14.82 11.14 15.16
C ARG A 203 15.79 10.50 16.16
N SER A 204 16.13 9.23 16.00
CA SER A 204 17.09 8.57 16.89
C SER A 204 18.52 9.11 16.76
N ARG A 205 18.97 9.48 15.56
CA ARG A 205 20.35 9.93 15.32
C ARG A 205 20.54 11.44 15.55
N TYR A 206 19.52 12.24 15.29
CA TYR A 206 19.61 13.70 15.24
C TYR A 206 18.52 14.42 16.06
N GLY A 207 17.64 13.69 16.76
CA GLY A 207 16.55 14.23 17.57
C GLY A 207 15.34 14.71 16.76
N SER A 208 15.56 15.34 15.60
CA SER A 208 14.50 15.84 14.72
C SER A 208 14.96 15.92 13.26
N LEU A 209 14.01 16.07 12.33
CA LEU A 209 14.31 16.29 10.91
C LEU A 209 15.16 17.55 10.69
N ALA A 210 14.83 18.64 11.37
CA ALA A 210 15.61 19.87 11.34
C ALA A 210 17.04 19.68 11.87
N GLY A 211 17.21 18.85 12.92
CA GLY A 211 18.53 18.48 13.44
C GLY A 211 19.35 17.68 12.43
N GLY A 212 18.72 16.74 11.72
CA GLY A 212 19.36 15.96 10.66
C GLY A 212 19.84 16.85 9.51
N ILE A 213 18.97 17.70 8.99
CA ILE A 213 19.30 18.64 7.90
C ILE A 213 20.47 19.56 8.31
N ARG A 214 20.46 20.10 9.54
CA ARG A 214 21.53 20.98 10.02
C ARG A 214 22.88 20.27 10.10
N SER A 215 22.88 19.01 10.52
CA SER A 215 24.10 18.20 10.64
C SER A 215 24.71 17.82 9.29
N ASP A 216 23.86 17.66 8.25
CA ASP A 216 24.26 17.27 6.89
C ASP A 216 24.60 18.46 5.99
N SER A 217 24.17 19.67 6.38
CA SER A 217 24.45 20.91 5.63
C SER A 217 25.92 21.34 5.76
N THR A 218 26.57 21.66 4.63
CA THR A 218 27.87 22.34 4.58
C THR A 218 27.78 23.78 5.10
N GLU A 219 28.91 24.41 5.47
CA GLU A 219 28.93 25.80 5.97
C GLU A 219 28.22 26.79 5.03
N SER A 220 28.42 26.65 3.72
CA SER A 220 27.73 27.47 2.71
C SER A 220 26.22 27.25 2.64
N GLN A 221 25.72 26.06 2.94
CA GLN A 221 24.29 25.76 3.01
C GLN A 221 23.67 26.26 4.34
N ARG A 222 24.45 26.26 5.43
CA ARG A 222 24.03 26.79 6.74
C ARG A 222 23.80 28.30 6.70
N GLU A 223 24.63 29.04 5.97
CA GLU A 223 24.47 30.48 5.78
C GLU A 223 23.18 30.84 5.02
N GLY A 224 22.78 30.03 4.03
CA GLY A 224 21.51 30.20 3.31
C GLY A 224 20.27 29.81 4.13
N MET A 225 20.39 28.83 5.05
CA MET A 225 19.27 28.38 5.90
C MET A 225 18.95 29.33 7.07
N GLY A 226 19.88 30.22 7.45
CA GLY A 226 19.62 31.26 8.45
C GLY A 226 18.54 32.27 8.02
N TYR A 227 18.40 32.50 6.72
CA TYR A 227 17.42 33.46 6.17
C TYR A 227 15.98 32.93 6.12
N TYR A 228 15.78 31.61 6.05
CA TYR A 228 14.43 31.04 5.94
C TYR A 228 13.72 30.85 7.29
N TYR A 229 14.44 30.75 8.40
CA TYR A 229 13.84 30.55 9.72
C TYR A 229 13.50 31.84 10.48
N TRP A 230 14.03 33.00 10.07
CA TRP A 230 13.76 34.29 10.72
C TRP A 230 12.40 34.91 10.32
N ASN A 231 11.85 34.59 9.14
CA ASN A 231 10.64 35.24 8.62
C ASN A 231 9.30 34.65 9.13
N HIS A 232 9.32 33.69 10.06
CA HIS A 232 8.10 33.06 10.58
C HIS A 232 7.88 33.22 12.10
N GLN A 233 8.62 34.09 12.78
CA GLN A 233 8.41 34.36 14.22
C GLN A 233 8.05 35.80 14.60
N GLU A 234 7.87 36.72 13.65
CA GLU A 234 7.46 38.10 13.98
C GLU A 234 6.18 38.54 13.26
N GLU A 235 5.02 38.10 13.78
CA GLU A 235 3.79 38.90 13.71
C GLU A 235 3.09 38.85 15.09
N THR A 236 3.67 39.55 16.06
CA THR A 236 2.94 40.09 17.21
C THR A 236 3.13 41.61 17.21
N PRO A 237 2.08 42.43 17.04
CA PRO A 237 2.27 43.88 17.01
C PRO A 237 2.53 44.40 18.43
N PRO A 238 3.55 45.26 18.65
CA PRO A 238 3.79 45.90 19.94
C PRO A 238 2.84 47.09 20.16
N GLY A 239 2.52 47.33 21.43
CA GLY A 239 1.37 48.11 21.87
C GLY A 239 1.41 49.63 21.70
N GLY A 240 0.24 50.24 21.89
CA GLY A 240 0.02 51.68 22.08
C GLY A 240 -0.90 51.93 23.29
N PRO A 241 -0.82 53.12 23.91
CA PRO A 241 -0.88 53.28 25.37
C PRO A 241 -2.29 53.47 25.95
N GLY A 242 -2.49 53.04 27.20
CA GLY A 242 -3.65 53.42 28.01
C GLY A 242 -3.58 54.87 28.46
N PRO A 243 -4.73 55.51 28.77
CA PRO A 243 -4.98 55.81 30.19
C PRO A 243 -6.45 55.82 30.64
N SER A 244 -6.62 55.70 31.97
CA SER A 244 -7.60 56.42 32.82
C SER A 244 -9.10 56.06 32.77
N GLY A 245 -9.58 55.39 33.82
CA GLY A 245 -10.39 56.01 34.88
C GLY A 245 -11.91 56.21 34.68
N TYR A 246 -12.67 55.66 35.66
CA TYR A 246 -14.05 55.97 36.10
C TYR A 246 -15.24 55.59 35.20
N GLY A 247 -16.21 54.90 35.82
CA GLY A 247 -17.58 54.73 35.33
C GLY A 247 -18.04 53.28 35.32
#